data_AF-A0A7C6YN85-F1
#
_entry.id   AF-A0A7C6YN85-F1
#
_cell.length_a   1.000
_cell.length_b   1.000
_cell.length_c   1.000
_cell.angle_alpha   90.00
_cell.angle_beta   90.00
_cell.angle_gamma   90.00
#
_symmetry.space_group_name_H-M   'P 1'
#
loop_
_entity.id
_entity.type
_entity.pdbx_description
1 polymer ?
#
loop_
_entity_poly.entity_id
_entity_poly.type
_entity_poly.pdbx_seq_one_letter_code
_entity_poly.pdbx_strand_id
1 'polypeptide(L)'
;MRKTFFINRLVAKLRGENNKIEANKIEYPSEYYQETRDIKENLLMYEEAIKKIKTRYAPYSLEQAFREKFGEELSDVDFVYQDRITAYCERNRVTEEQLLEFERQIMPQRKRVCQKINEEIELAKYHVMLRDGQTVSEEMVSLEKRYGNPDKAEELKKKLRKVKGNEEKFQNKESARVIVLRATMSTIKSNINPYGKEPEAKYKDDWVRKIDYVRDELAKKGLDTQSYGQNEEINRAWGEICLVAKNERSARLYSVDGFIERSRQEDSKKEVAEKKITRQVWLERCIKDREL
;
A
#
# COMPACT_ATOMS: atom_id res chain seq x y z
N MET A 1 -38.50 -9.82 5.03
CA MET A 1 -38.16 -10.26 3.66
C MET A 1 -37.19 -9.35 2.88
N ARG A 2 -37.11 -8.03 3.11
CA ARG A 2 -36.18 -7.14 2.35
C ARG A 2 -34.69 -7.20 2.75
N LYS A 3 -34.35 -7.50 4.02
CA LYS A 3 -32.95 -7.60 4.50
C LYS A 3 -32.18 -8.81 3.95
N THR A 4 -32.87 -9.93 3.74
CA THR A 4 -32.29 -11.19 3.25
C THR A 4 -31.81 -11.10 1.80
N PHE A 5 -32.50 -10.30 0.97
CA PHE A 5 -32.14 -10.07 -0.44
C PHE A 5 -30.85 -9.26 -0.60
N PHE A 6 -30.60 -8.28 0.29
CA PHE A 6 -29.41 -7.43 0.20
C PHE A 6 -28.15 -8.18 0.67
N ILE A 7 -28.28 -8.98 1.74
CA ILE A 7 -27.20 -9.85 2.24
C ILE A 7 -26.85 -10.91 1.20
N ASN A 8 -27.85 -11.56 0.57
CA ASN A 8 -27.59 -12.52 -0.50
C ASN A 8 -26.97 -11.86 -1.74
N ARG A 9 -27.30 -10.60 -2.05
CA ARG A 9 -26.70 -9.85 -3.16
C ARG A 9 -25.25 -9.44 -2.88
N LEU A 10 -24.93 -9.09 -1.64
CA LEU A 10 -23.57 -8.78 -1.21
C LEU A 10 -22.72 -10.06 -1.14
N VAL A 11 -23.25 -11.11 -0.52
CA VAL A 11 -22.63 -12.44 -0.49
C VAL A 11 -22.49 -13.01 -1.91
N ALA A 12 -23.41 -12.78 -2.85
CA ALA A 12 -23.26 -13.16 -4.26
C ALA A 12 -22.26 -12.27 -5.03
N LYS A 13 -22.20 -10.96 -4.73
CA LYS A 13 -21.13 -10.06 -5.18
C LYS A 13 -19.75 -10.48 -4.66
N LEU A 14 -19.70 -11.06 -3.46
CA LEU A 14 -18.47 -11.54 -2.85
C LEU A 14 -18.10 -12.97 -3.29
N ARG A 15 -19.11 -13.85 -3.52
CA ARG A 15 -18.98 -15.24 -4.00
C ARG A 15 -18.73 -15.38 -5.50
N GLY A 16 -18.77 -14.30 -6.27
CA GLY A 16 -18.32 -14.30 -7.67
C GLY A 16 -19.33 -14.79 -8.70
N GLU A 17 -20.64 -14.79 -8.42
CA GLU A 17 -21.65 -15.13 -9.43
C GLU A 17 -21.87 -14.01 -10.47
N ASN A 18 -21.32 -12.82 -10.24
CA ASN A 18 -21.18 -11.78 -11.27
C ASN A 18 -19.74 -11.23 -11.27
N ASN A 19 -18.88 -11.91 -12.06
CA ASN A 19 -17.46 -11.61 -12.26
C ASN A 19 -17.20 -10.29 -13.01
N LYS A 20 -17.64 -9.16 -12.47
CA LYS A 20 -17.04 -7.86 -12.77
C LYS A 20 -16.83 -7.12 -11.46
N ILE A 21 -15.56 -6.99 -11.07
CA ILE A 21 -15.15 -5.85 -10.24
C ILE A 21 -15.44 -4.63 -11.13
N GLU A 22 -16.66 -4.10 -11.04
CA GLU A 22 -17.12 -2.93 -11.77
C GLU A 22 -16.48 -1.69 -11.15
N ALA A 23 -15.19 -1.55 -11.38
CA ALA A 23 -14.47 -0.33 -11.12
C ALA A 23 -14.23 0.33 -12.49
N ASN A 24 -14.91 1.46 -12.74
CA ASN A 24 -14.56 2.34 -13.84
C ASN A 24 -13.05 2.66 -13.75
N LYS A 25 -12.34 2.78 -14.88
CA LYS A 25 -10.90 3.09 -14.90
C LYS A 25 -10.60 4.43 -14.21
N ILE A 26 -9.38 4.63 -13.67
CA ILE A 26 -9.02 5.99 -13.20
C ILE A 26 -8.76 6.79 -14.45
N GLU A 27 -9.49 7.87 -14.64
CA GLU A 27 -9.15 8.85 -15.66
C GLU A 27 -8.02 9.72 -15.12
N TYR A 28 -6.85 9.57 -15.72
CA TYR A 28 -5.70 10.42 -15.46
C TYR A 28 -5.78 11.63 -16.39
N PRO A 29 -5.88 12.86 -15.85
CA PRO A 29 -5.91 14.07 -16.66
C PRO A 29 -4.55 14.29 -17.35
N SER A 30 -4.54 15.15 -18.38
CA SER A 30 -3.39 15.29 -19.30
C SER A 30 -2.07 15.65 -18.61
N GLU A 31 -2.17 16.33 -17.47
CA GLU A 31 -1.10 16.73 -16.58
C GLU A 31 -0.28 15.51 -16.15
N TYR A 32 -0.87 14.33 -15.89
CA TYR A 32 -0.14 13.11 -15.51
C TYR A 32 0.91 12.64 -16.55
N TYR A 33 0.87 13.21 -17.76
CA TYR A 33 1.79 12.90 -18.85
C TYR A 33 2.73 14.06 -19.20
N GLN A 34 2.62 15.21 -18.53
CA GLN A 34 3.49 16.37 -18.72
C GLN A 34 4.74 16.25 -17.86
N GLU A 35 5.91 16.36 -18.47
CA GLU A 35 7.19 16.29 -17.77
C GLU A 35 7.35 17.46 -16.79
N THR A 36 7.77 17.16 -15.56
CA THR A 36 8.15 18.14 -14.54
C THR A 36 9.28 17.59 -13.68
N ARG A 37 10.16 18.49 -13.26
CA ARG A 37 11.21 18.18 -12.29
C ARG A 37 10.89 18.64 -10.87
N ASP A 38 9.65 19.08 -10.61
CA ASP A 38 9.21 19.31 -9.25
C ASP A 38 8.90 17.98 -8.55
N ILE A 39 9.76 17.60 -7.59
CA ILE A 39 9.61 16.38 -6.78
C ILE A 39 8.31 16.43 -5.96
N LYS A 40 7.98 17.59 -5.40
CA LYS A 40 6.82 17.76 -4.51
C LYS A 40 5.54 17.66 -5.32
N GLU A 41 5.48 18.31 -6.48
CA GLU A 41 4.35 18.20 -7.41
C GLU A 41 4.11 16.75 -7.81
N ASN A 42 5.17 16.05 -8.23
CA ASN A 42 5.11 14.63 -8.61
C ASN A 42 4.59 13.73 -7.47
N LEU A 43 5.05 13.97 -6.24
CA LEU A 43 4.62 13.20 -5.06
C LEU A 43 3.18 13.53 -4.64
N LEU A 44 2.73 14.78 -4.77
CA LEU A 44 1.34 15.16 -4.51
C LEU A 44 0.38 14.47 -5.49
N MET A 45 0.73 14.43 -6.78
CA MET A 45 -0.07 13.71 -7.79
C MET A 45 -0.14 12.20 -7.52
N TYR A 46 0.96 11.63 -7.01
CA TYR A 46 0.99 10.24 -6.58
C TYR A 46 0.11 9.99 -5.36
N GLU A 47 0.18 10.87 -4.35
CA GLU A 47 -0.66 10.79 -3.16
C GLU A 47 -2.15 10.85 -3.51
N GLU A 48 -2.53 11.78 -4.39
CA GLU A 48 -3.90 11.89 -4.90
C GLU A 48 -4.35 10.63 -5.63
N ALA A 49 -3.50 10.08 -6.50
CA ALA A 49 -3.80 8.84 -7.21
C ALA A 49 -4.04 7.67 -6.24
N ILE A 50 -3.19 7.47 -5.23
CA ILE A 50 -3.40 6.41 -4.23
C ILE A 50 -4.70 6.63 -3.44
N LYS A 51 -5.04 7.86 -3.06
CA LYS A 51 -6.31 8.17 -2.39
C LYS A 51 -7.52 7.80 -3.27
N LYS A 52 -7.46 8.06 -4.58
CA LYS A 52 -8.48 7.63 -5.55
C LYS A 52 -8.58 6.11 -5.66
N ILE A 53 -7.44 5.41 -5.78
CA ILE A 53 -7.38 3.93 -5.80
C ILE A 53 -8.01 3.36 -4.53
N LYS A 54 -7.61 3.86 -3.35
CA LYS A 54 -8.16 3.41 -2.07
C LYS A 54 -9.68 3.59 -2.01
N THR A 55 -10.16 4.77 -2.37
CA THR A 55 -11.61 5.09 -2.35
C THR A 55 -12.39 4.17 -3.27
N ARG A 56 -11.87 3.90 -4.47
CA ARG A 56 -12.46 2.98 -5.44
C ARG A 56 -12.61 1.56 -4.91
N TYR A 57 -11.59 1.07 -4.21
CA TYR A 57 -11.56 -0.32 -3.72
C TYR A 57 -12.04 -0.48 -2.27
N ALA A 58 -12.41 0.61 -1.59
CA ALA A 58 -12.95 0.60 -0.24
C ALA A 58 -14.13 -0.37 -0.03
N PRO A 59 -15.08 -0.54 -0.99
CA PRO A 59 -16.16 -1.52 -0.85
C PRO A 59 -15.70 -2.98 -0.77
N TYR A 60 -14.46 -3.27 -1.16
CA TYR A 60 -13.85 -4.60 -1.14
C TYR A 60 -12.80 -4.74 -0.02
N SER A 61 -12.79 -3.81 0.94
CA SER A 61 -11.94 -3.87 2.12
C SER A 61 -12.42 -4.92 3.11
N LEU A 62 -11.51 -5.42 3.96
CA LEU A 62 -11.88 -6.37 5.00
C LEU A 62 -12.81 -5.70 6.01
N GLU A 63 -12.48 -4.47 6.37
CA GLU A 63 -13.21 -3.63 7.31
C GLU A 63 -14.67 -3.46 6.86
N GLN A 64 -14.89 -3.15 5.58
CA GLN A 64 -16.24 -3.02 5.03
C GLN A 64 -16.98 -4.35 5.02
N ALA A 65 -16.32 -5.45 4.63
CA ALA A 65 -16.95 -6.78 4.61
C ALA A 65 -17.43 -7.21 6.01
N PHE A 66 -16.61 -6.98 7.05
CA PHE A 66 -16.98 -7.28 8.44
C PHE A 66 -18.05 -6.34 8.97
N ARG A 67 -17.96 -5.04 8.69
CA ARG A 67 -19.01 -4.07 9.04
C ARG A 67 -20.36 -4.49 8.47
N GLU A 68 -20.40 -4.91 7.21
CA GLU A 68 -21.65 -5.32 6.55
C GLU A 68 -22.20 -6.64 7.10
N LYS A 69 -21.32 -7.57 7.47
CA LYS A 69 -21.72 -8.90 7.96
C LYS A 69 -22.13 -8.89 9.43
N PHE A 70 -21.39 -8.17 10.26
CA PHE A 70 -21.47 -8.25 11.72
C PHE A 70 -21.80 -6.92 12.40
N GLY A 71 -21.77 -5.79 11.67
CA GLY A 71 -22.13 -4.46 12.19
C GLY A 71 -20.95 -3.63 12.68
N GLU A 72 -19.77 -4.22 12.84
CA GLU A 72 -18.55 -3.57 13.30
C GLU A 72 -17.38 -3.89 12.35
N GLU A 73 -16.51 -2.92 12.07
CA GLU A 73 -15.32 -3.16 11.25
C GLU A 73 -14.35 -4.11 11.95
N LEU A 74 -13.69 -4.95 11.15
CA LEU A 74 -12.54 -5.74 11.59
C LEU A 74 -11.47 -5.66 10.51
N SER A 75 -10.24 -5.29 10.89
CA SER A 75 -9.12 -5.11 9.96
C SER A 75 -8.16 -6.30 10.00
N ASP A 76 -7.31 -6.41 8.97
CA ASP A 76 -6.28 -7.47 8.89
C ASP A 76 -5.34 -7.45 10.12
N VAL A 77 -5.15 -6.28 10.73
CA VAL A 77 -4.30 -6.09 11.93
C VAL A 77 -4.97 -6.62 13.20
N ASP A 78 -6.30 -6.59 13.28
CA ASP A 78 -7.01 -7.00 14.49
C ASP A 78 -6.90 -8.52 14.71
N PHE A 79 -6.82 -9.30 13.62
CA PHE A 79 -6.56 -10.74 13.65
C PHE A 79 -5.18 -11.14 14.22
N VAL A 80 -4.27 -10.18 14.38
CA VAL A 80 -2.98 -10.42 15.04
C VAL A 80 -3.12 -10.49 16.55
N TYR A 81 -4.16 -9.88 17.13
CA TYR A 81 -4.32 -9.66 18.55
C TYR A 81 -5.54 -10.42 19.10
N GLN A 82 -5.30 -11.53 19.81
CA GLN A 82 -6.36 -12.41 20.31
C GLN A 82 -7.35 -11.69 21.22
N ASP A 83 -6.87 -10.80 22.08
CA ASP A 83 -7.68 -9.95 22.95
C ASP A 83 -8.67 -9.08 22.17
N ARG A 84 -8.26 -8.54 21.01
CA ARG A 84 -9.14 -7.77 20.12
C ARG A 84 -10.20 -8.64 19.48
N ILE A 85 -9.85 -9.85 19.04
CA ILE A 85 -10.79 -10.82 18.48
C ILE A 85 -11.80 -11.26 19.53
N THR A 86 -11.35 -11.64 20.73
CA THR A 86 -12.24 -12.01 21.85
C THR A 86 -13.21 -10.87 22.18
N ALA A 87 -12.70 -9.65 22.33
CA ALA A 87 -13.53 -8.50 22.62
C ALA A 87 -14.53 -8.19 21.48
N TYR A 88 -14.13 -8.39 20.22
CA TYR A 88 -15.02 -8.26 19.07
C TYR A 88 -16.13 -9.33 19.09
N CYS A 89 -15.77 -10.59 19.34
CA CYS A 89 -16.70 -11.71 19.47
C CYS A 89 -17.77 -11.45 20.54
N GLU A 90 -17.36 -10.97 21.71
CA GLU A 90 -18.25 -10.61 22.82
C GLU A 90 -19.23 -9.49 22.44
N ARG A 91 -18.72 -8.39 21.87
CA ARG A 91 -19.55 -7.24 21.45
C ARG A 91 -20.56 -7.61 20.36
N ASN A 92 -20.12 -8.42 19.38
CA ASN A 92 -20.92 -8.74 18.20
C ASN A 92 -21.71 -10.05 18.33
N ARG A 93 -21.56 -10.78 19.45
CA ARG A 93 -22.21 -12.07 19.73
C ARG A 93 -21.95 -13.11 18.63
N VAL A 94 -20.68 -13.23 18.25
CA VAL A 94 -20.20 -14.16 17.21
C VAL A 94 -19.07 -15.00 17.76
N THR A 95 -18.92 -16.22 17.25
CA THR A 95 -17.79 -17.08 17.64
C THR A 95 -16.57 -16.81 16.76
N GLU A 96 -15.38 -17.15 17.27
CA GLU A 96 -14.15 -17.02 16.50
C GLU A 96 -14.19 -17.88 15.22
N GLU A 97 -14.79 -19.07 15.27
CA GLU A 97 -14.98 -19.91 14.10
C GLU A 97 -15.82 -19.23 13.02
N GLN A 98 -16.86 -18.48 13.42
CA GLN A 98 -17.69 -17.73 12.47
C GLN A 98 -16.92 -16.59 11.80
N LEU A 99 -16.03 -15.90 12.53
CA LEU A 99 -15.16 -14.87 11.97
C LEU A 99 -14.16 -15.46 10.97
N LEU A 100 -13.48 -16.55 11.36
CA LEU A 100 -12.48 -17.23 10.53
C LEU A 100 -13.09 -17.85 9.28
N GLU A 101 -14.29 -18.44 9.40
CA GLU A 101 -15.01 -18.99 8.25
C GLU A 101 -15.43 -17.88 7.28
N PHE A 102 -15.92 -16.75 7.80
CA PHE A 102 -16.26 -15.61 6.95
C PHE A 102 -15.01 -15.02 6.26
N GLU A 103 -13.90 -14.85 6.99
CA GLU A 103 -12.61 -14.41 6.44
C GLU A 103 -12.18 -15.33 5.29
N ARG A 104 -12.16 -16.65 5.51
CA ARG A 104 -11.82 -17.66 4.48
C ARG A 104 -12.67 -17.51 3.22
N GLN A 105 -13.97 -17.23 3.37
CA GLN A 105 -14.88 -17.06 2.23
C GLN A 105 -14.56 -15.83 1.38
N ILE A 106 -14.15 -14.72 1.99
CA ILE A 106 -13.88 -13.45 1.27
C ILE A 106 -12.44 -13.31 0.79
N MET A 107 -11.49 -14.07 1.37
CA MET A 107 -10.06 -13.98 1.06
C MET A 107 -9.69 -14.19 -0.41
N PRO A 108 -10.28 -15.14 -1.18
CA PRO A 108 -9.96 -15.29 -2.60
C PRO A 108 -10.25 -14.04 -3.42
N GLN A 109 -11.38 -13.36 -3.16
CA GLN A 109 -11.72 -12.12 -3.84
C GLN A 109 -10.84 -10.96 -3.36
N ARG A 110 -10.61 -10.86 -2.05
CA ARG A 110 -9.69 -9.90 -1.44
C ARG A 110 -8.31 -9.93 -2.11
N LYS A 111 -7.73 -11.12 -2.29
CA LYS A 111 -6.44 -11.30 -2.98
C LYS A 111 -6.45 -10.74 -4.40
N ARG A 112 -7.50 -10.99 -5.18
CA ARG A 112 -7.66 -10.44 -6.54
C ARG A 112 -7.76 -8.91 -6.53
N VAL A 113 -8.50 -8.35 -5.58
CA VAL A 113 -8.62 -6.89 -5.42
C VAL A 113 -7.29 -6.27 -5.01
N CYS A 114 -6.58 -6.85 -4.04
CA CYS A 114 -5.25 -6.38 -3.63
C CYS A 114 -4.25 -6.41 -4.79
N GLN A 115 -4.33 -7.41 -5.67
CA GLN A 115 -3.52 -7.45 -6.88
C GLN A 115 -3.86 -6.29 -7.83
N LYS A 116 -5.14 -5.98 -8.05
CA LYS A 116 -5.52 -4.81 -8.87
C LYS A 116 -5.07 -3.49 -8.26
N ILE A 117 -5.23 -3.33 -6.94
CA ILE A 117 -4.72 -2.17 -6.20
C ILE A 117 -3.20 -2.03 -6.43
N ASN A 118 -2.44 -3.13 -6.33
CA ASN A 118 -1.01 -3.12 -6.60
C ASN A 118 -0.70 -2.64 -8.02
N GLU A 119 -1.35 -3.22 -9.03
CA GLU A 119 -1.11 -2.88 -10.43
C GLU A 119 -1.46 -1.42 -10.75
N GLU A 120 -2.56 -0.87 -10.21
CA GLU A 120 -2.90 0.56 -10.35
C GLU A 120 -1.89 1.48 -9.62
N ILE A 121 -1.37 1.06 -8.46
CA ILE A 121 -0.33 1.80 -7.74
C ILE A 121 0.99 1.79 -8.51
N GLU A 122 1.38 0.66 -9.11
CA GLU A 122 2.56 0.60 -9.96
C GLU A 122 2.42 1.50 -11.19
N LEU A 123 1.23 1.54 -11.80
CA LEU A 123 0.95 2.51 -12.87
C LEU A 123 1.12 3.97 -12.39
N ALA A 124 0.57 4.31 -11.23
CA ALA A 124 0.75 5.64 -10.64
C ALA A 124 2.24 5.98 -10.40
N LYS A 125 3.05 5.01 -9.98
CA LYS A 125 4.51 5.20 -9.86
C LYS A 125 5.15 5.45 -11.23
N TYR A 126 4.75 4.70 -12.26
CA TYR A 126 5.29 4.90 -13.60
C TYR A 126 4.96 6.29 -14.16
N HIS A 127 3.77 6.83 -13.90
CA HIS A 127 3.47 8.22 -14.25
C HIS A 127 4.45 9.20 -13.59
N VAL A 128 4.73 9.04 -12.30
CA VAL A 128 5.73 9.85 -11.60
C VAL A 128 7.11 9.73 -12.26
N MET A 129 7.54 8.51 -12.57
CA MET A 129 8.84 8.26 -13.20
C MET A 129 8.92 8.88 -14.61
N LEU A 130 7.86 8.79 -15.43
CA LEU A 130 7.84 9.45 -16.73
C LEU A 130 7.90 10.96 -16.61
N ARG A 131 7.15 11.53 -15.67
CA ARG A 131 7.17 12.98 -15.43
C ARG A 131 8.57 13.46 -15.05
N ASP A 132 9.31 12.64 -14.29
CA ASP A 132 10.71 12.85 -13.94
C ASP A 132 11.72 12.63 -15.08
N GLY A 133 11.25 12.23 -16.27
CA GLY A 133 12.08 11.99 -17.45
C GLY A 133 12.72 10.58 -17.52
N GLN A 134 12.23 9.63 -16.73
CA GLN A 134 12.69 8.23 -16.80
C GLN A 134 12.18 7.54 -18.07
N THR A 135 12.92 6.54 -18.54
CA THR A 135 12.53 5.80 -19.75
C THR A 135 11.32 4.90 -19.54
N VAL A 136 10.58 4.68 -20.64
CA VAL A 136 9.41 3.81 -20.70
C VAL A 136 9.81 2.34 -20.59
N SER A 137 9.04 1.54 -19.86
CA SER A 137 9.18 0.07 -19.76
C SER A 137 8.01 -0.68 -20.43
N GLU A 138 8.20 -1.98 -20.71
CA GLU A 138 7.11 -2.86 -21.19
C GLU A 138 5.98 -2.99 -20.18
N GLU A 139 6.32 -3.13 -18.91
CA GLU A 139 5.36 -3.22 -17.82
C GLU A 139 4.48 -1.98 -17.74
N MET A 140 5.08 -0.78 -17.89
CA MET A 140 4.34 0.47 -17.95
C MET A 140 3.31 0.47 -19.09
N VAL A 141 3.72 0.09 -20.31
CA VAL A 141 2.82 0.05 -21.47
C VAL A 141 1.65 -0.91 -21.21
N SER A 142 1.95 -2.07 -20.62
CA SER A 142 0.94 -3.08 -20.27
C SER A 142 -0.07 -2.55 -19.25
N LEU A 143 0.42 -1.91 -18.19
CA LEU A 143 -0.41 -1.33 -17.14
C LEU A 143 -1.23 -0.13 -17.64
N GLU A 144 -0.65 0.76 -18.43
CA GLU A 144 -1.36 1.88 -19.06
C GLU A 144 -2.52 1.37 -19.92
N LYS A 145 -2.28 0.33 -20.73
CA LYS A 145 -3.33 -0.28 -21.55
C LYS A 145 -4.46 -0.87 -20.69
N ARG A 146 -4.10 -1.53 -19.58
CA ARG A 146 -5.04 -2.23 -18.71
C ARG A 146 -5.86 -1.27 -17.85
N TYR A 147 -5.23 -0.29 -17.21
CA TYR A 147 -5.83 0.56 -16.18
C TYR A 147 -5.90 2.05 -16.52
N GLY A 148 -5.00 2.53 -17.38
CA GLY A 148 -4.92 3.92 -17.81
C GLY A 148 -5.59 4.16 -19.18
N ASN A 149 -4.98 5.04 -19.96
CA ASN A 149 -5.48 5.49 -21.25
C ASN A 149 -4.92 4.64 -22.41
N PRO A 150 -5.77 3.95 -23.20
CA PRO A 150 -5.32 3.13 -24.33
C PRO A 150 -4.52 3.88 -25.40
N ASP A 151 -4.86 5.13 -25.70
CA ASP A 151 -4.14 5.94 -26.69
C ASP A 151 -2.75 6.30 -26.19
N LYS A 152 -2.64 6.63 -24.89
CA LYS A 152 -1.35 6.83 -24.23
C LYS A 152 -0.52 5.56 -24.19
N ALA A 153 -1.14 4.40 -23.99
CA ALA A 153 -0.41 3.13 -24.05
C ALA A 153 0.24 2.91 -25.43
N GLU A 154 -0.43 3.27 -26.53
CA GLU A 154 0.15 3.18 -27.87
C GLU A 154 1.24 4.24 -28.11
N GLU A 155 1.10 5.46 -27.58
CA GLU A 155 2.19 6.45 -27.57
C GLU A 155 3.43 5.94 -26.83
N LEU A 156 3.25 5.38 -25.63
CA LEU A 156 4.33 4.81 -24.82
C LEU A 156 4.99 3.63 -25.51
N LYS A 157 4.22 2.77 -26.18
CA LYS A 157 4.74 1.65 -26.99
C LYS A 157 5.61 2.14 -28.14
N LYS A 158 5.25 3.25 -28.79
CA LYS A 158 6.09 3.88 -29.82
C LYS A 158 7.38 4.45 -29.22
N LYS A 159 7.31 5.11 -28.06
CA LYS A 159 8.51 5.58 -27.32
C LYS A 159 9.43 4.42 -26.95
N LEU A 160 8.90 3.32 -26.41
CA LEU A 160 9.64 2.13 -26.03
C LEU A 160 10.41 1.52 -27.22
N ARG A 161 9.80 1.43 -28.40
CA ARG A 161 10.49 0.93 -29.62
C ARG A 161 11.70 1.78 -30.01
N LYS A 162 11.62 3.11 -29.85
CA LYS A 162 12.73 4.03 -30.13
C LYS A 162 13.89 3.88 -29.14
N VAL A 163 13.56 3.61 -27.87
CA VAL A 163 14.56 3.36 -26.80
C VAL A 163 15.29 2.04 -27.05
N LYS A 164 14.57 0.95 -27.34
CA LYS A 164 15.17 -0.36 -27.67
C LYS A 164 16.08 -0.33 -28.90
N GLY A 165 15.81 0.56 -29.86
CA GLY A 165 16.69 0.77 -31.01
C GLY A 165 17.97 1.56 -30.70
N ASN A 166 18.12 2.10 -29.48
CA ASN A 166 19.22 3.00 -29.07
C ASN A 166 19.68 2.72 -27.62
N GLU A 167 19.75 1.45 -27.21
CA GLU A 167 19.97 1.06 -25.80
C GLU A 167 21.23 1.69 -25.15
N GLU A 168 22.29 1.93 -25.92
CA GLU A 168 23.51 2.60 -25.41
C GLU A 168 23.30 4.07 -25.01
N LYS A 169 22.32 4.77 -25.58
CA LYS A 169 22.02 6.19 -25.28
C LYS A 169 21.07 6.37 -24.10
N PHE A 170 20.37 5.31 -23.69
CA PHE A 170 19.27 5.36 -22.72
C PHE A 170 19.55 4.57 -21.45
N GLN A 171 20.82 4.39 -21.08
CA GLN A 171 21.16 3.78 -19.79
C GLN A 171 20.59 4.62 -18.63
N ASN A 172 19.48 4.16 -18.05
CA ASN A 172 18.95 4.67 -16.80
C ASN A 172 19.95 4.35 -15.69
N LYS A 173 20.87 5.27 -15.40
CA LYS A 173 21.54 5.27 -14.10
C LYS A 173 20.51 5.71 -13.08
N GLU A 174 20.18 4.84 -12.11
CA GLU A 174 19.34 5.19 -10.98
C GLU A 174 20.00 6.36 -10.24
N SER A 175 19.42 7.54 -10.39
CA SER A 175 19.92 8.75 -9.75
C SER A 175 19.47 8.79 -8.28
N ALA A 176 20.22 9.52 -7.45
CA ALA A 176 19.82 9.75 -6.06
C ALA A 176 18.41 10.34 -5.95
N ARG A 177 18.04 11.18 -6.94
CA ARG A 177 16.70 11.73 -7.07
C ARG A 177 15.62 10.65 -7.26
N VAL A 178 15.86 9.67 -8.12
CA VAL A 178 14.93 8.53 -8.32
C VAL A 178 14.79 7.73 -7.02
N ILE A 179 15.87 7.55 -6.27
CA ILE A 179 15.85 6.89 -4.95
C ILE A 179 14.96 7.66 -3.97
N VAL A 180 15.13 8.98 -3.87
CA VAL A 180 14.30 9.84 -3.02
C VAL A 180 12.82 9.74 -3.41
N LEU A 181 12.51 9.83 -4.71
CA LEU A 181 11.13 9.67 -5.21
C LEU A 181 10.54 8.32 -4.83
N ARG A 182 11.24 7.22 -5.10
CA ARG A 182 10.77 5.85 -4.80
C ARG A 182 10.56 5.63 -3.31
N ALA A 183 11.51 6.06 -2.48
CA ALA A 183 11.41 5.94 -1.04
C ALA A 183 10.23 6.76 -0.49
N THR A 184 10.03 7.97 -1.01
CA THR A 184 8.94 8.85 -0.56
C THR A 184 7.58 8.34 -1.03
N MET A 185 7.46 7.82 -2.25
CA MET A 185 6.27 7.11 -2.73
C MET A 185 5.94 5.90 -1.83
N SER A 186 6.94 5.16 -1.36
CA SER A 186 6.74 4.07 -0.40
C SER A 186 6.19 4.58 0.95
N THR A 187 6.70 5.71 1.45
CA THR A 187 6.16 6.38 2.64
C THR A 187 4.71 6.80 2.44
N ILE A 188 4.37 7.44 1.32
CA ILE A 188 3.00 7.88 0.98
C ILE A 188 2.06 6.68 0.94
N LYS A 189 2.45 5.61 0.24
CA LYS A 189 1.67 4.36 0.17
C LYS A 189 1.42 3.78 1.57
N SER A 190 2.42 3.80 2.44
CA SER A 190 2.30 3.29 3.82
C SER A 190 1.36 4.17 4.67
N ASN A 191 1.45 5.49 4.54
CA ASN A 191 0.59 6.44 5.25
C ASN A 191 -0.88 6.32 4.83
N ILE A 192 -1.16 6.03 3.56
CA ILE A 192 -2.53 5.88 3.05
C ILE A 192 -3.05 4.45 3.27
N ASN A 193 -2.17 3.44 3.28
CA ASN A 193 -2.54 2.03 3.29
C ASN A 193 -3.72 1.70 2.35
N PRO A 194 -3.52 1.66 1.02
CA PRO A 194 -4.60 1.52 0.06
C PRO A 194 -5.34 0.18 0.13
N TYR A 195 -4.84 -0.77 0.90
CA TYR A 195 -5.45 -2.08 1.06
C TYR A 195 -6.54 -2.09 2.14
N GLY A 196 -6.52 -1.19 3.12
CA GLY A 196 -7.45 -1.26 4.25
C GLY A 196 -7.35 -0.05 5.17
N LYS A 197 -7.43 -0.31 6.47
CA LYS A 197 -7.46 0.74 7.50
C LYS A 197 -6.20 1.61 7.47
N GLU A 198 -6.42 2.92 7.51
CA GLU A 198 -5.35 3.90 7.56
C GLU A 198 -4.63 3.84 8.92
N PRO A 199 -3.28 3.95 8.95
CA PRO A 199 -2.56 4.05 10.21
C PRO A 199 -2.98 5.32 10.98
N GLU A 200 -2.94 5.26 12.31
CA GLU A 200 -3.18 6.44 13.15
C GLU A 200 -2.19 7.56 12.84
N ALA A 201 -2.61 8.81 13.01
CA ALA A 201 -1.82 9.99 12.68
C ALA A 201 -0.41 9.98 13.31
N LYS A 202 -0.28 9.48 14.54
CA LYS A 202 1.00 9.38 15.26
C LYS A 202 2.03 8.44 14.62
N TYR A 203 1.58 7.50 13.78
CA TYR A 203 2.42 6.55 13.04
C TYR A 203 2.66 6.97 11.59
N LYS A 204 2.01 8.04 11.10
CA LYS A 204 2.23 8.58 9.76
C LYS A 204 3.54 9.37 9.74
N ASP A 205 4.33 9.15 8.69
CA ASP A 205 5.56 9.89 8.45
C ASP A 205 5.26 11.17 7.67
N ASP A 206 5.79 12.32 8.13
CA ASP A 206 5.68 13.59 7.41
C ASP A 206 6.66 13.63 6.22
N TRP A 207 6.22 13.07 5.09
CA TRP A 207 7.02 13.01 3.88
C TRP A 207 7.30 14.40 3.29
N VAL A 208 6.38 15.37 3.48
CA VAL A 208 6.54 16.74 2.99
C VAL A 208 7.71 17.41 3.68
N ARG A 209 7.76 17.33 5.02
CA ARG A 209 8.90 17.81 5.81
C ARG A 209 10.21 17.15 5.38
N LYS A 210 10.19 15.85 5.03
CA LYS A 210 11.40 15.16 4.56
C LYS A 210 11.93 15.72 3.24
N ILE A 211 11.04 15.99 2.28
CA ILE A 211 11.43 16.59 1.00
C ILE A 211 11.86 18.04 1.16
N ASP A 212 11.13 18.84 1.95
CA ASP A 212 11.49 20.24 2.20
C ASP A 212 12.88 20.34 2.87
N TYR A 213 13.22 19.46 3.82
CA TYR A 213 14.55 19.40 4.40
C TYR A 213 15.66 19.10 3.37
N VAL A 214 15.47 18.11 2.50
CA VAL A 214 16.45 17.78 1.45
C VAL A 214 16.68 18.99 0.54
N ARG A 215 15.59 19.67 0.15
CA ARG A 215 15.67 20.88 -0.66
C ARG A 215 16.46 21.97 0.05
N ASP A 216 16.17 22.21 1.32
CA ASP A 216 16.82 23.27 2.10
C ASP A 216 18.32 22.97 2.32
N GLU A 217 18.69 21.70 2.56
CA GLU A 217 20.10 21.28 2.67
C GLU A 217 20.90 21.44 1.37
N LEU A 218 20.26 21.20 0.22
CA LEU A 218 20.87 21.44 -1.08
C LEU A 218 20.99 22.94 -1.37
N ALA A 219 19.94 23.71 -1.06
CA ALA A 219 19.94 25.16 -1.24
C ALA A 219 21.05 25.87 -0.44
N LYS A 220 21.36 25.40 0.78
CA LYS A 220 22.51 25.89 1.58
C LYS A 220 23.85 25.76 0.86
N LYS A 221 23.97 24.83 -0.09
CA LYS A 221 25.18 24.58 -0.89
C LYS A 221 25.12 25.25 -2.27
N GLY A 222 24.09 26.07 -2.54
CA GLY A 222 23.85 26.66 -3.85
C GLY A 222 23.39 25.65 -4.89
N LEU A 223 22.86 24.50 -4.46
CA LEU A 223 22.45 23.40 -5.32
C LEU A 223 20.92 23.35 -5.46
N ASP A 224 20.45 23.13 -6.69
CA ASP A 224 19.02 22.96 -6.99
C ASP A 224 18.63 21.49 -7.16
N THR A 225 17.65 21.04 -6.35
CA THR A 225 16.97 19.74 -6.44
C THR A 225 16.43 19.36 -7.82
N GLN A 226 16.19 20.34 -8.71
CA GLN A 226 15.65 20.11 -10.05
C GLN A 226 16.74 19.87 -11.12
N SER A 227 18.01 20.05 -10.77
CA SER A 227 19.14 19.85 -11.68
C SER A 227 19.65 18.40 -11.71
N TYR A 228 20.20 17.97 -12.85
CA TYR A 228 20.82 16.65 -12.99
C TYR A 228 22.25 16.65 -12.41
N GLY A 229 22.67 15.52 -11.83
CA GLY A 229 24.09 15.25 -11.52
C GLY A 229 24.50 15.38 -10.04
N GLN A 230 23.64 15.87 -9.16
CA GLN A 230 23.94 16.11 -7.74
C GLN A 230 23.72 14.87 -6.84
N ASN A 231 24.13 13.70 -7.34
CA ASN A 231 23.76 12.43 -6.71
C ASN A 231 24.34 12.26 -5.30
N GLU A 232 25.57 12.70 -5.07
CA GLU A 232 26.24 12.54 -3.78
C GLU A 232 25.61 13.42 -2.69
N GLU A 233 25.30 14.67 -3.01
CA GLU A 233 24.72 15.62 -2.08
C GLU A 233 23.27 15.27 -1.76
N ILE A 234 22.48 14.85 -2.76
CA ILE A 234 21.12 14.35 -2.55
C ILE A 234 21.15 13.11 -1.65
N ASN A 235 22.03 12.14 -1.93
CA ASN A 235 22.14 10.92 -1.10
C ASN A 235 22.57 11.24 0.33
N ARG A 236 23.48 12.22 0.52
CA ARG A 236 23.92 12.64 1.85
C ARG A 236 22.78 13.27 2.64
N ALA A 237 22.10 14.27 2.06
CA ALA A 237 20.95 14.92 2.70
C ALA A 237 19.82 13.93 3.00
N TRP A 238 19.54 13.00 2.07
CA TRP A 238 18.56 11.95 2.26
C TRP A 238 18.95 10.95 3.36
N GLY A 239 20.22 10.56 3.41
CA GLY A 239 20.75 9.67 4.45
C GLY A 239 20.65 10.29 5.84
N GLU A 240 21.01 11.56 5.98
CA GLU A 240 20.91 12.31 7.24
C GLU A 240 19.46 12.36 7.75
N ILE A 241 18.49 12.69 6.89
CA ILE A 241 17.09 12.74 7.33
C ILE A 241 16.51 11.36 7.63
N CYS A 242 16.93 10.32 6.91
CA CYS A 242 16.54 8.95 7.22
C CYS A 242 17.08 8.50 8.59
N LEU A 243 18.30 8.91 8.95
CA LEU A 243 18.90 8.66 10.26
C LEU A 243 18.16 9.41 11.37
N VAL A 244 17.86 10.69 11.17
CA VAL A 244 17.08 11.49 12.13
C VAL A 244 15.70 10.87 12.33
N ALA A 245 14.99 10.52 11.26
CA ALA A 245 13.68 9.89 11.35
C ALA A 245 13.73 8.51 12.04
N LYS A 246 14.78 7.71 11.79
CA LYS A 246 15.00 6.44 12.49
C LYS A 246 15.24 6.66 13.99
N ASN A 247 16.01 7.68 14.34
CA ASN A 247 16.31 8.01 15.73
C ASN A 247 15.08 8.58 16.45
N GLU A 248 14.28 9.43 15.81
CA GLU A 248 12.99 9.91 16.34
C GLU A 248 12.01 8.74 16.55
N ARG A 249 11.90 7.82 15.57
CA ARG A 249 11.06 6.62 15.69
C ARG A 249 11.53 5.70 16.81
N SER A 250 12.85 5.54 16.94
CA SER A 250 13.46 4.76 18.02
C SER A 250 13.19 5.44 19.36
N ALA A 251 13.44 6.74 19.51
CA ALA A 251 13.15 7.48 20.74
C ALA A 251 11.67 7.39 21.15
N ARG A 252 10.72 7.40 20.20
CA ARG A 252 9.30 7.12 20.48
C ARG A 252 9.09 5.69 20.98
N LEU A 253 9.67 4.69 20.31
CA LEU A 253 9.61 3.28 20.72
C LEU A 253 10.30 3.02 22.08
N TYR A 254 11.33 3.80 22.44
CA TYR A 254 12.09 3.69 23.70
C TYR A 254 11.66 4.68 24.80
N SER A 255 10.63 5.50 24.55
CA SER A 255 9.96 6.29 25.59
C SER A 255 9.23 5.39 26.60
N VAL A 256 8.83 5.91 27.77
CA VAL A 256 8.05 5.14 28.76
C VAL A 256 6.77 4.57 28.14
N ASP A 257 6.09 5.35 27.29
CA ASP A 257 4.93 4.89 26.51
C ASP A 257 5.29 3.77 25.52
N GLY A 258 6.42 3.90 24.82
CA GLY A 258 6.94 2.86 23.92
C GLY A 258 7.47 1.61 24.63
N PHE A 259 7.94 1.74 25.87
CA PHE A 259 8.33 0.62 26.73
C PHE A 259 7.10 -0.16 27.22
N ILE A 260 6.06 0.53 27.68
CA ILE A 260 4.77 -0.09 28.05
C ILE A 260 4.16 -0.82 26.85
N GLU A 261 4.25 -0.23 25.65
CA GLU A 261 3.73 -0.83 24.41
C GLU A 261 4.57 -2.03 23.93
N ARG A 262 5.90 -2.02 24.12
CA ARG A 262 6.77 -3.17 23.81
C ARG A 262 6.67 -4.29 24.82
N SER A 263 6.56 -4.01 26.11
CA SER A 263 6.32 -5.06 27.11
C SER A 263 5.01 -5.79 26.81
N ARG A 264 3.95 -5.06 26.43
CA ARG A 264 2.71 -5.67 25.91
C ARG A 264 2.93 -6.50 24.64
N GLN A 265 3.77 -6.03 23.70
CA GLN A 265 4.08 -6.79 22.48
C GLN A 265 4.99 -8.01 22.72
N GLU A 266 5.93 -7.96 23.65
CA GLU A 266 6.84 -9.08 23.96
C GLU A 266 6.15 -10.18 24.76
N ASP A 267 5.32 -9.82 25.73
CA ASP A 267 4.46 -10.77 26.44
C ASP A 267 3.50 -11.45 25.46
N SER A 268 2.90 -10.68 24.52
CA SER A 268 2.06 -11.24 23.47
C SER A 268 2.83 -12.14 22.48
N LYS A 269 4.10 -11.87 22.18
CA LYS A 269 4.91 -12.69 21.26
C LYS A 269 5.34 -14.01 21.89
N LYS A 270 5.68 -14.01 23.18
CA LYS A 270 5.94 -15.24 23.94
C LYS A 270 4.68 -16.10 24.04
N GLU A 271 3.54 -15.48 24.34
CA GLU A 271 2.25 -16.16 24.39
C GLU A 271 1.82 -16.69 23.00
N VAL A 272 2.10 -15.96 21.91
CA VAL A 272 1.86 -16.40 20.51
C VAL A 272 2.79 -17.54 20.09
N ALA A 273 4.04 -17.56 20.54
CA ALA A 273 4.98 -18.65 20.25
C ALA A 273 4.55 -19.94 20.98
N GLU A 274 4.18 -19.84 22.26
CA GLU A 274 3.64 -20.97 23.03
C GLU A 274 2.30 -21.46 22.45
N LYS A 275 1.39 -20.55 22.07
CA LYS A 275 0.10 -20.91 21.46
C LYS A 275 0.22 -21.42 20.01
N LYS A 276 1.23 -21.02 19.23
CA LYS A 276 1.50 -21.63 17.90
C LYS A 276 1.88 -23.09 18.03
N ILE A 277 2.69 -23.43 19.04
CA ILE A 277 3.05 -24.80 19.36
C ILE A 277 1.78 -25.57 19.80
N THR A 278 0.93 -24.99 20.65
CA THR A 278 -0.34 -25.62 21.04
C THR A 278 -1.32 -25.79 19.88
N ARG A 279 -1.43 -24.80 18.97
CA ARG A 279 -2.30 -24.81 17.79
C ARG A 279 -1.86 -25.83 16.74
N GLN A 280 -0.55 -25.99 16.54
CA GLN A 280 0.00 -27.00 15.62
C GLN A 280 -0.22 -28.41 16.17
N VAL A 281 -0.02 -28.62 17.47
CA VAL A 281 -0.34 -29.88 18.16
C VAL A 281 -1.84 -30.20 18.14
N TRP A 282 -2.72 -29.20 18.26
CA TRP A 282 -4.16 -29.39 18.15
C TRP A 282 -4.61 -29.72 16.71
N LEU A 283 -4.05 -29.05 15.70
CA LEU A 283 -4.33 -29.33 14.29
C LEU A 283 -3.89 -30.74 13.88
N GLU A 284 -2.72 -31.19 14.33
CA GLU A 284 -2.22 -32.56 14.08
C GLU A 284 -3.10 -33.63 14.74
N ARG A 285 -3.69 -33.32 15.90
CA ARG A 285 -4.62 -34.20 16.62
C ARG A 285 -5.99 -34.29 15.91
N CYS A 286 -6.54 -33.17 15.46
CA CYS A 286 -7.80 -33.14 14.69
C CYS A 286 -7.70 -33.78 13.31
N ILE A 287 -6.49 -33.84 12.72
CA ILE A 287 -6.25 -34.56 11.45
C ILE A 287 -6.21 -36.07 11.70
N LYS A 288 -5.58 -36.54 12.78
CA LYS A 288 -5.55 -37.96 13.16
C LYS A 288 -6.93 -38.52 13.52
N ASP A 289 -7.78 -37.74 14.18
CA ASP A 289 -9.13 -38.16 14.57
C ASP A 289 -10.13 -38.20 13.38
N ARG A 290 -9.70 -37.82 12.16
CA ARG A 290 -10.49 -37.94 10.92
C ARG A 290 -10.05 -39.10 10.01
N GLU A 291 -8.99 -39.81 10.36
CA GLU A 291 -8.44 -40.95 9.61
C GLU A 291 -8.66 -42.31 10.31
N LEU A 292 -9.46 -42.34 11.38
CA LEU A 292 -9.95 -43.55 12.08
C LEU A 292 -11.48 -43.61 12.02
#